data_AF-A0A7C7H1Y9-F1
#
_entry.id   AF-A0A7C7H1Y9-F1
#
_cell.length_a   1.000
_cell.length_b   1.000
_cell.length_c   1.000
_cell.angle_alpha   90.00
_cell.angle_beta   90.00
_cell.angle_gamma   90.00
#
_symmetry.space_group_name_H-M   'P 1'
#
loop_
_entity.id
_entity.type
_entity.pdbx_description
1 polymer ?
#
loop_
_entity_poly.entity_id
_entity_poly.type
_entity_poly.pdbx_seq_one_letter_code
_entity_poly.pdbx_strand_id
1 'polypeptide(L)'
;MPLASIPEGSAPEREEKIRQTRAKILKNAQNKYLFRFKDQTQPVGIMEENSKLVGLKMIENDIVDNKAVSKEGSEFDLKCSMVISSIGSIPEPIDGIPMEWSTYDIKDEATGAVNGLEHVFGVGNAITGKGNIRVSRNHSREVAAFVAENRLVEDGVDVESVRMKVKELQRKAGYNGNYKAWVAANARE
;
A
#
# COMPACT_ATOMS: atom_id res chain seq x y z
N MET A 1 -3.34 -7.48 8.69
CA MET A 1 -2.34 -8.40 9.29
C MET A 1 -1.53 -9.04 8.17
N PRO A 2 -0.20 -9.21 8.30
CA PRO A 2 0.59 -9.95 7.34
C PRO A 2 0.30 -11.45 7.49
N LEU A 3 -0.89 -11.86 7.06
CA LEU A 3 -1.27 -13.26 7.00
C LEU A 3 -0.66 -13.85 5.73
N ALA A 4 -0.11 -15.06 5.84
CA ALA A 4 0.41 -15.76 4.67
C ALA A 4 -0.68 -15.87 3.60
N SER A 5 -0.40 -15.42 2.38
CA SER A 5 -1.27 -15.63 1.21
C SER A 5 -1.37 -17.13 0.93
N ILE A 6 -2.53 -17.57 0.44
CA ILE A 6 -2.68 -18.93 -0.09
C ILE A 6 -2.07 -18.90 -1.50
N PRO A 7 -0.99 -19.67 -1.77
CA PRO A 7 -0.44 -19.74 -3.11
C PRO A 7 -1.48 -20.28 -4.11
N GLU A 8 -1.49 -19.73 -5.31
CA GLU A 8 -2.33 -20.23 -6.39
C GLU A 8 -2.00 -21.70 -6.70
N GLY A 9 -3.03 -22.52 -6.94
CA GLY A 9 -2.87 -23.97 -7.14
C GLY A 9 -2.50 -24.77 -5.89
N SER A 10 -2.68 -24.20 -4.69
CA SER A 10 -2.45 -24.95 -3.45
C SER A 10 -3.41 -26.14 -3.33
N ALA A 11 -2.89 -27.29 -2.87
CA ALA A 11 -3.73 -28.44 -2.54
C ALA A 11 -4.79 -28.05 -1.48
N PRO A 12 -6.01 -28.60 -1.54
CA PRO A 12 -7.11 -28.22 -0.63
C PRO A 12 -6.73 -28.33 0.85
N GLU A 13 -5.98 -29.37 1.24
CA GLU A 13 -5.51 -29.55 2.62
C GLU A 13 -4.59 -28.41 3.08
N ARG A 14 -3.72 -27.94 2.18
CA ARG A 14 -2.82 -26.81 2.46
C ARG A 14 -3.61 -25.52 2.61
N GLU A 15 -4.60 -25.28 1.76
CA GLU A 15 -5.47 -24.11 1.90
C GLU A 15 -6.18 -24.09 3.25
N GLU A 16 -6.76 -25.23 3.63
CA GLU A 16 -7.50 -25.38 4.88
C GLU A 16 -6.58 -25.15 6.09
N LYS A 17 -5.38 -25.72 6.08
CA LYS A 17 -4.37 -25.47 7.12
C LYS A 17 -4.00 -23.98 7.23
N ILE A 18 -3.91 -23.26 6.11
CA ILE A 18 -3.66 -21.82 6.10
C ILE A 18 -4.88 -21.07 6.69
N ARG A 19 -6.12 -21.42 6.31
CA ARG A 19 -7.35 -20.82 6.87
C ARG A 19 -7.43 -21.00 8.39
N GLN A 20 -7.18 -22.21 8.89
CA GLN A 20 -7.16 -22.50 10.33
C GLN A 20 -6.08 -21.71 11.08
N THR A 21 -4.89 -21.58 10.47
CA THR A 21 -3.81 -20.79 11.05
C THR A 21 -4.21 -19.31 11.17
N ARG A 22 -4.83 -18.75 10.13
CA ARG A 22 -5.35 -17.36 10.15
C ARG A 22 -6.40 -17.15 11.24
N ALA A 23 -7.36 -18.06 11.37
CA ALA A 23 -8.39 -18.01 12.40
C ALA A 23 -7.78 -18.07 13.82
N LYS A 24 -6.78 -18.94 14.04
CA LYS A 24 -6.06 -19.02 15.32
C LYS A 24 -5.32 -17.72 15.65
N ILE A 25 -4.64 -17.11 14.67
CA ILE A 25 -3.95 -15.82 14.86
C ILE A 25 -4.96 -14.72 15.24
N LEU A 26 -6.07 -14.62 14.52
CA LEU A 26 -7.14 -13.66 14.83
C LEU A 26 -7.68 -13.88 16.25
N LYS A 27 -8.02 -15.12 16.61
CA LYS A 27 -8.51 -15.45 17.95
C LYS A 27 -7.51 -15.08 19.05
N ASN A 28 -6.22 -15.35 18.83
CA ASN A 28 -5.17 -14.95 19.77
C ASN A 28 -5.09 -13.43 19.91
N ALA A 29 -5.19 -12.68 18.81
CA ALA A 29 -5.22 -11.22 18.85
C ALA A 29 -6.47 -10.68 19.55
N GLN A 30 -7.66 -11.23 19.27
CA GLN A 30 -8.90 -10.87 19.93
C GLN A 30 -8.85 -11.14 21.44
N ASN A 31 -8.31 -12.29 21.85
CA ASN A 31 -8.15 -12.62 23.28
C ASN A 31 -7.13 -11.71 23.96
N LYS A 32 -6.05 -11.35 23.28
CA LYS A 32 -4.98 -10.50 23.84
C LYS A 32 -5.38 -9.03 23.92
N TYR A 33 -6.04 -8.51 22.89
CA TYR A 33 -6.35 -7.09 22.73
C TYR A 33 -7.84 -6.76 22.92
N LEU A 34 -8.66 -7.76 23.26
CA LEU A 34 -10.06 -7.64 23.69
C LEU A 34 -10.98 -6.93 22.69
N PHE A 35 -10.80 -7.19 21.39
CA PHE A 35 -11.65 -6.61 20.34
C PHE A 35 -12.63 -7.62 19.73
N ARG A 36 -13.76 -7.11 19.25
CA ARG A 36 -14.74 -7.86 18.46
C ARG A 36 -14.39 -7.77 16.98
N PHE A 37 -14.59 -8.86 16.26
CA PHE A 37 -14.40 -8.92 14.83
C PHE A 37 -15.74 -9.27 14.19
N LYS A 38 -16.15 -8.49 13.20
CA LYS A 38 -17.33 -8.73 12.36
C LYS A 38 -16.82 -8.68 10.93
N ASP A 39 -16.72 -9.85 10.30
CA ASP A 39 -16.42 -9.99 8.89
C ASP A 39 -17.64 -9.65 8.03
N GLN A 40 -17.45 -9.68 6.70
CA GLN A 40 -18.54 -9.59 5.73
C GLN A 40 -19.47 -8.39 5.98
N THR A 41 -18.90 -7.27 6.41
CA THR A 41 -19.63 -6.03 6.67
C THR A 41 -18.86 -4.85 6.15
N GLN A 42 -19.57 -3.85 5.66
CA GLN A 42 -18.97 -2.61 5.18
C GLN A 42 -19.80 -1.40 5.63
N PRO A 43 -19.16 -0.25 5.87
CA PRO A 43 -19.88 1.00 6.14
C PRO A 43 -20.52 1.53 4.86
N VAL A 44 -21.78 1.96 4.95
CA VAL A 44 -22.55 2.59 3.88
C VAL A 44 -23.01 4.01 4.22
N GLY A 45 -22.77 4.46 5.45
CA GLY A 45 -23.05 5.83 5.85
C GLY A 45 -22.47 6.18 7.22
N ILE A 46 -22.35 7.48 7.48
CA ILE A 46 -21.94 8.01 8.78
C ILE A 46 -23.21 8.48 9.51
N MET A 47 -23.29 8.22 10.81
CA MET A 47 -24.34 8.73 11.68
C MET A 47 -23.80 9.90 12.48
N GLU A 48 -24.43 11.07 12.36
CA GLU A 48 -24.01 12.29 13.03
C GLU A 48 -25.17 12.92 13.80
N GLU A 49 -24.89 13.43 15.00
CA GLU A 49 -25.81 14.21 15.81
C GLU A 49 -25.06 15.43 16.35
N ASN A 50 -25.61 16.65 16.17
CA ASN A 50 -24.98 17.90 16.61
C ASN A 50 -23.51 18.04 16.18
N SER A 51 -23.22 17.69 14.92
CA SER A 51 -21.86 17.67 14.35
C SER A 51 -20.86 16.77 15.07
N LYS A 52 -21.36 15.71 15.75
CA LYS A 52 -20.55 14.67 16.37
C LYS A 52 -20.89 13.32 15.78
N LEU A 53 -19.85 12.52 15.54
CA LEU A 53 -19.97 11.12 15.17
C LEU A 53 -20.68 10.34 16.30
N VAL A 54 -21.78 9.68 15.95
CA VAL A 54 -22.52 8.79 16.88
C VAL A 54 -22.61 7.35 16.39
N GLY A 55 -22.14 7.07 15.18
CA GLY A 55 -22.08 5.72 14.65
C GLY A 55 -21.85 5.65 13.15
N LEU A 56 -21.99 4.44 12.62
CA LEU A 56 -21.97 4.12 11.20
C LEU A 56 -23.24 3.36 10.83
N LYS A 57 -23.76 3.62 9.63
CA LYS A 57 -24.66 2.69 8.96
C LYS A 57 -23.82 1.63 8.27
N MET A 58 -24.13 0.37 8.54
CA MET A 58 -23.41 -0.79 8.04
C MET A 58 -24.35 -1.64 7.17
N ILE A 59 -23.79 -2.46 6.30
CA ILE A 59 -24.50 -3.50 5.55
C ILE A 59 -23.71 -4.81 5.62
N GLU A 60 -24.39 -5.96 5.61
CA GLU A 60 -23.74 -7.26 5.46
C GLU A 60 -23.47 -7.58 3.98
N ASN A 61 -22.46 -8.41 3.73
CA ASN A 61 -22.03 -8.81 2.39
C ASN A 61 -21.98 -10.34 2.27
N ASP A 62 -22.45 -10.87 1.15
CA ASP A 62 -22.12 -12.24 0.73
C ASP A 62 -20.78 -12.24 -0.02
N ILE A 63 -20.14 -13.42 -0.09
CA ILE A 63 -18.95 -13.63 -0.92
C ILE A 63 -19.37 -14.44 -2.15
N VAL A 64 -19.40 -13.78 -3.30
CA VAL A 64 -19.71 -14.39 -4.60
C VAL A 64 -18.49 -14.23 -5.50
N ASP A 65 -17.94 -15.33 -6.02
CA ASP A 65 -16.74 -15.34 -6.87
C ASP A 65 -15.55 -14.56 -6.27
N ASN A 66 -15.31 -14.77 -4.98
CA ASN A 66 -14.27 -14.06 -4.19
C ASN A 66 -14.45 -12.52 -4.11
N LYS A 67 -15.64 -12.00 -4.44
CA LYS A 67 -15.99 -10.58 -4.30
C LYS A 67 -17.06 -10.42 -3.23
N ALA A 68 -16.96 -9.32 -2.48
CA ALA A 68 -18.01 -8.93 -1.55
C ALA A 68 -19.18 -8.32 -2.34
N VAL A 69 -20.38 -8.83 -2.10
CA VAL A 69 -21.63 -8.33 -2.70
C VAL A 69 -22.58 -7.94 -1.56
N SER A 70 -23.03 -6.69 -1.56
CA SER A 70 -23.97 -6.18 -0.57
C SER A 70 -25.25 -7.02 -0.52
N LYS A 71 -25.65 -7.39 0.69
CA LYS A 71 -26.93 -8.05 0.96
C LYS A 71 -27.98 -7.01 1.27
N GLU A 72 -28.79 -6.63 0.28
CA GLU A 72 -29.85 -5.64 0.45
C GLU A 72 -30.80 -6.00 1.60
N GLY A 73 -31.22 -5.01 2.39
CA GLY A 73 -32.11 -5.20 3.54
C GLY A 73 -31.40 -5.71 4.81
N SER A 74 -30.08 -5.87 4.78
CA SER A 74 -29.26 -6.23 5.95
C SER A 74 -28.65 -5.03 6.66
N GLU A 75 -29.11 -3.82 6.36
CA GLU A 75 -28.56 -2.60 6.92
C GLU A 75 -28.79 -2.52 8.44
N PHE A 76 -27.78 -2.07 9.17
CA PHE A 76 -27.87 -1.90 10.62
C PHE A 76 -27.01 -0.73 11.12
N ASP A 77 -27.40 -0.17 12.26
CA ASP A 77 -26.68 0.90 12.91
C ASP A 77 -25.60 0.33 13.86
N LEU A 78 -24.35 0.76 13.67
CA LEU A 78 -23.25 0.50 14.57
C LEU A 78 -22.91 1.77 15.35
N LYS A 79 -23.30 1.83 16.62
CA LYS A 79 -23.00 2.98 17.48
C LYS A 79 -21.52 3.00 17.87
N CYS A 80 -20.84 4.12 17.58
CA CYS A 80 -19.45 4.37 17.95
C CYS A 80 -19.18 5.88 17.99
N SER A 81 -18.17 6.29 18.76
CA SER A 81 -17.74 7.70 18.88
C SER A 81 -16.43 8.00 18.13
N MET A 82 -15.80 6.98 17.55
CA MET A 82 -14.56 7.09 16.79
C MET A 82 -14.52 6.04 15.68
N VAL A 83 -14.04 6.44 14.51
CA VAL A 83 -13.77 5.56 13.37
C VAL A 83 -12.31 5.72 12.97
N ILE A 84 -11.61 4.60 12.85
CA ILE A 84 -10.24 4.54 12.35
C ILE A 84 -10.29 3.79 11.02
N SER A 85 -10.11 4.51 9.90
CA SER A 85 -10.05 3.89 8.59
C SER A 85 -8.66 3.28 8.38
N SER A 86 -8.59 1.96 8.24
CA SER A 86 -7.35 1.21 8.02
C SER A 86 -7.45 0.33 6.76
N ILE A 87 -8.01 0.88 5.67
CA ILE A 87 -8.30 0.17 4.42
C ILE A 87 -7.10 0.05 3.45
N GLY A 88 -5.95 0.61 3.83
CA GLY A 88 -4.76 0.64 2.99
C GLY A 88 -4.32 2.06 2.67
N SER A 89 -3.21 2.17 1.95
CA SER A 89 -2.67 3.44 1.46
C SER A 89 -2.52 3.35 -0.06
N ILE A 90 -2.68 4.48 -0.72
CA ILE A 90 -2.40 4.66 -2.14
C ILE A 90 -1.23 5.64 -2.28
N PRO A 91 -0.37 5.49 -3.30
CA PRO A 91 0.68 6.47 -3.55
C PRO A 91 0.09 7.84 -3.87
N GLU A 92 0.71 8.90 -3.34
CA GLU A 92 0.44 10.25 -3.80
C GLU A 92 1.02 10.45 -5.21
N PRO A 93 0.33 11.15 -6.12
CA PRO A 93 0.87 11.48 -7.43
C PRO A 93 2.17 12.30 -7.33
N ILE A 94 3.17 11.91 -8.11
CA ILE A 94 4.43 12.66 -8.27
C ILE A 94 4.40 13.32 -9.64
N ASP A 95 4.66 14.62 -9.69
CA ASP A 95 4.70 15.37 -10.96
C ASP A 95 5.71 14.75 -11.93
N GLY A 96 5.27 14.51 -13.17
CA GLY A 96 6.04 13.83 -14.21
C GLY A 96 6.08 12.29 -14.12
N ILE A 97 5.48 11.66 -13.10
CA ILE A 97 5.35 10.20 -13.01
C ILE A 97 3.90 9.79 -13.36
N PRO A 98 3.69 8.96 -14.39
CA PRO A 98 2.34 8.57 -14.80
C PRO A 98 1.67 7.67 -13.76
N MET A 99 0.34 7.79 -13.70
CA MET A 99 -0.54 7.01 -12.82
C MET A 99 -1.48 6.16 -13.67
N GLU A 100 -1.74 4.93 -13.23
CA GLU A 100 -2.81 4.07 -13.73
C GLU A 100 -3.78 3.83 -12.56
N TRP A 101 -5.01 4.34 -12.69
CA TRP A 101 -6.00 4.37 -11.60
C TRP A 101 -5.47 5.01 -10.32
N SER A 102 -5.31 4.22 -9.25
CA SER A 102 -4.84 4.64 -7.94
C SER A 102 -3.37 4.29 -7.67
N THR A 103 -2.65 3.80 -8.68
CA THR A 103 -1.25 3.38 -8.58
C THR A 103 -0.41 4.02 -9.68
N TYR A 104 0.92 3.91 -9.61
CA TYR A 104 1.78 4.35 -10.71
C TYR A 104 1.57 3.46 -11.94
N ASP A 105 1.72 4.03 -13.13
CA ASP A 105 1.64 3.30 -14.40
C ASP A 105 2.96 2.53 -14.63
N ILE A 106 2.96 1.26 -14.25
CA ILE A 106 4.12 0.38 -14.34
C ILE A 106 3.99 -0.51 -15.55
N LYS A 107 4.93 -0.37 -16.49
CA LYS A 107 4.99 -1.16 -17.72
C LYS A 107 5.30 -2.63 -17.46
N ASP A 108 6.17 -2.89 -16.48
CA ASP A 108 6.59 -4.24 -16.13
C ASP A 108 6.96 -4.31 -14.64
N GLU A 109 6.16 -5.04 -13.87
CA GLU A 109 6.37 -5.21 -12.44
C GLU A 109 7.67 -5.95 -12.10
N ALA A 110 8.16 -6.85 -12.95
CA ALA A 110 9.37 -7.63 -12.65
C ALA A 110 10.63 -6.77 -12.78
N THR A 111 10.65 -5.87 -13.76
CA THR A 111 11.77 -4.93 -13.97
C THR A 111 11.56 -3.59 -13.27
N GLY A 112 10.34 -3.31 -12.80
CA GLY A 112 9.94 -2.05 -12.18
C GLY A 112 9.86 -0.87 -13.17
N ALA A 113 9.90 -1.12 -14.48
CA ALA A 113 9.94 -0.06 -15.48
C ALA A 113 8.64 0.77 -15.48
N VAL A 114 8.76 2.09 -15.41
CA VAL A 114 7.61 3.01 -15.47
C VAL A 114 7.23 3.26 -16.93
N ASN A 115 5.94 3.25 -17.24
CA ASN A 115 5.48 3.46 -18.61
C ASN A 115 5.84 4.87 -19.09
N GLY A 116 6.25 5.01 -20.36
CA GLY A 116 6.65 6.30 -20.93
C GLY A 116 7.94 6.93 -20.39
N LEU A 117 8.65 6.31 -19.44
CA LEU A 117 9.89 6.84 -18.85
C LEU A 117 11.04 5.82 -18.92
N GLU A 118 12.05 6.11 -19.75
CA GLU A 118 13.09 5.13 -20.10
C GLU A 118 14.01 4.73 -18.93
N HIS A 119 14.35 5.68 -18.06
CA HIS A 119 15.34 5.50 -16.98
C HIS A 119 14.72 5.65 -15.59
N VAL A 120 13.40 5.45 -15.46
CA VAL A 120 12.69 5.54 -14.19
C VAL A 120 12.13 4.17 -13.83
N PHE A 121 12.46 3.72 -12.62
CA PHE A 121 12.10 2.42 -12.09
C PHE A 121 11.47 2.56 -10.72
N GLY A 122 10.35 1.86 -10.52
CA GLY A 122 9.70 1.74 -9.23
C GLY A 122 10.15 0.48 -8.47
N VAL A 123 10.11 0.54 -7.15
CA VAL A 123 10.48 -0.59 -6.29
C VAL A 123 9.56 -0.72 -5.08
N GLY A 124 9.51 -1.92 -4.50
CA GLY A 124 8.90 -2.15 -3.20
C GLY A 124 7.38 -2.07 -3.22
N ASN A 125 6.79 -1.46 -2.19
CA ASN A 125 5.33 -1.45 -2.03
C ASN A 125 4.61 -0.61 -3.09
N ALA A 126 5.29 0.38 -3.67
CA ALA A 126 4.74 1.20 -4.75
C ALA A 126 4.41 0.39 -6.02
N ILE A 127 5.03 -0.80 -6.16
CA ILE A 127 4.82 -1.72 -7.28
C ILE A 127 4.07 -2.96 -6.81
N THR A 128 4.57 -3.59 -5.74
CA THR A 128 4.04 -4.88 -5.30
C THR A 128 2.66 -4.79 -4.64
N GLY A 129 2.32 -3.66 -4.01
CA GLY A 129 1.06 -3.48 -3.27
C GLY A 129 0.85 -4.40 -2.06
N LYS A 130 1.82 -5.25 -1.68
CA LYS A 130 1.61 -6.35 -0.71
C LYS A 130 1.78 -5.96 0.76
N GLY A 131 2.26 -4.75 1.06
CA GLY A 131 2.46 -4.26 2.43
C GLY A 131 3.43 -5.11 3.26
N ASN A 132 4.38 -5.81 2.62
CA ASN A 132 5.31 -6.73 3.27
C ASN A 132 6.77 -6.31 3.01
N ILE A 133 7.52 -6.09 4.10
CA ILE A 133 8.92 -5.62 4.07
C ILE A 133 9.82 -6.60 3.32
N ARG A 134 9.69 -7.92 3.58
CA ARG A 134 10.53 -8.93 2.93
C ARG A 134 10.26 -8.98 1.43
N VAL A 135 8.99 -8.95 1.04
CA VAL A 135 8.60 -8.94 -0.39
C VAL A 135 9.14 -7.69 -1.06
N SER A 136 8.91 -6.52 -0.46
CA SER A 136 9.38 -5.24 -0.99
C SER A 136 10.91 -5.22 -1.17
N ARG A 137 11.64 -5.75 -0.17
CA ARG A 137 13.10 -5.82 -0.22
C ARG A 137 13.61 -6.76 -1.31
N ASN A 138 12.98 -7.92 -1.49
CA ASN A 138 13.39 -8.87 -2.52
C ASN A 138 13.15 -8.29 -3.92
N HIS A 139 11.95 -7.75 -4.16
CA HIS A 139 11.63 -7.04 -5.40
C HIS A 139 12.62 -5.90 -5.68
N SER A 140 12.94 -5.09 -4.67
CA SER A 140 13.89 -3.98 -4.83
C SER A 140 15.28 -4.47 -5.25
N ARG A 141 15.71 -5.65 -4.78
CA ARG A 141 17.00 -6.25 -5.18
C ARG A 141 16.98 -6.75 -6.62
N GLU A 142 15.89 -7.38 -7.03
CA GLU A 142 15.70 -7.89 -8.39
C GLU A 142 15.71 -6.73 -9.40
N VAL A 143 14.94 -5.67 -9.14
CA VAL A 143 14.95 -4.45 -9.97
C VAL A 143 16.34 -3.80 -9.99
N ALA A 144 17.00 -3.68 -8.84
CA ALA A 144 18.34 -3.08 -8.79
C ALA A 144 19.38 -3.88 -9.60
N ALA A 145 19.34 -5.21 -9.55
CA ALA A 145 20.19 -6.07 -10.36
C ALA A 145 19.89 -5.89 -11.86
N PHE A 146 18.61 -5.89 -12.24
CA PHE A 146 18.20 -5.65 -13.62
C PHE A 146 18.73 -4.32 -14.17
N VAL A 147 18.58 -3.22 -13.42
CA VAL A 147 19.07 -1.90 -13.81
C VAL A 147 20.59 -1.89 -13.94
N ALA A 148 21.31 -2.48 -12.99
CA ALA A 148 22.77 -2.56 -13.02
C ALA A 148 23.28 -3.37 -14.23
N GLU A 149 22.61 -4.45 -14.59
CA GLU A 149 23.05 -5.35 -15.66
C GLU A 149 22.65 -4.85 -17.06
N ASN A 150 21.52 -4.15 -17.19
CA ASN A 150 20.90 -3.89 -18.50
C ASN A 150 20.82 -2.40 -18.86
N ARG A 151 21.02 -1.49 -17.89
CA ARG A 151 20.73 -0.06 -18.07
C ARG A 151 21.88 0.87 -17.67
N LEU A 152 23.03 0.33 -17.29
CA LEU A 152 24.24 1.13 -17.12
C LEU A 152 24.77 1.55 -18.49
N VAL A 153 25.16 2.81 -18.61
CA VAL A 153 25.74 3.38 -19.83
C VAL A 153 27.18 2.89 -19.96
N GLU A 154 27.56 2.32 -21.11
CA GLU A 154 28.91 1.78 -21.35
C GLU A 154 30.00 2.85 -21.24
N ASP A 155 29.70 4.08 -21.63
CA ASP A 155 30.64 5.21 -21.66
C ASP A 155 30.82 5.91 -20.30
N GLY A 156 30.20 5.39 -19.24
CA GLY A 156 30.20 6.00 -17.91
C GLY A 156 29.27 7.22 -17.81
N VAL A 157 29.34 7.91 -16.66
CA VAL A 157 28.43 9.03 -16.34
C VAL A 157 29.26 10.28 -16.05
N ASP A 158 28.87 11.42 -16.62
CA ASP A 158 29.43 12.72 -16.22
C ASP A 158 28.95 13.07 -14.81
N VAL A 159 29.78 12.72 -13.83
CA VAL A 159 29.52 12.93 -12.40
C VAL A 159 29.28 14.39 -12.05
N GLU A 160 29.94 15.33 -12.75
CA GLU A 160 29.79 16.75 -12.43
C GLU A 160 28.45 17.29 -12.93
N SER A 161 28.00 16.87 -14.12
CA SER A 161 26.65 17.16 -14.60
C SER A 161 25.56 16.67 -13.63
N VAL A 162 25.72 15.46 -13.09
CA VAL A 162 24.79 14.88 -12.11
C VAL A 162 24.82 15.69 -10.81
N ARG A 163 26.00 16.05 -10.31
CA ARG A 163 26.15 16.88 -9.10
C ARG A 163 25.49 18.26 -9.27
N MET A 164 25.65 18.89 -10.42
CA MET A 164 24.99 20.16 -10.72
C MET A 164 23.47 20.00 -10.72
N LYS A 165 22.96 18.92 -11.34
CA LYS A 165 21.52 18.64 -11.37
C LYS A 165 20.95 18.36 -9.97
N VAL A 166 21.68 17.59 -9.16
CA VAL A 166 21.31 17.33 -7.76
C VAL A 166 21.21 18.65 -6.99
N LYS A 167 22.19 19.55 -7.07
CA LYS A 167 22.15 20.86 -6.41
C LYS A 167 20.95 21.70 -6.87
N GLU A 168 20.61 21.66 -8.16
CA GLU A 168 19.44 22.36 -8.70
C GLU A 168 18.13 21.84 -8.08
N LEU A 169 17.96 20.50 -8.02
CA LEU A 169 16.79 19.86 -7.42
C LEU A 169 16.70 20.11 -5.91
N GLN A 170 17.83 20.05 -5.21
CA GLN A 170 17.90 20.37 -3.78
C GLN A 170 17.43 21.81 -3.53
N ARG A 171 17.89 22.78 -4.33
CA ARG A 171 17.43 24.18 -4.24
C ARG A 171 15.92 24.31 -4.50
N LYS A 172 15.39 23.61 -5.50
CA LYS A 172 13.93 23.59 -5.79
C LYS A 172 13.12 23.04 -4.62
N ALA A 173 13.63 22.01 -3.95
CA ALA A 173 13.01 21.42 -2.76
C ALA A 173 13.27 22.23 -1.47
N GLY A 174 14.00 23.36 -1.53
CA GLY A 174 14.41 24.11 -0.34
C GLY A 174 15.40 23.35 0.57
N TYR A 175 16.02 22.27 0.06
CA TYR A 175 16.96 21.44 0.79
C TYR A 175 18.39 21.93 0.61
N ASN A 176 19.12 22.14 1.72
CA ASN A 176 20.50 22.63 1.71
C ASN A 176 21.53 21.59 2.17
N GLY A 177 21.13 20.31 2.26
CA GLY A 177 21.98 19.23 2.77
C GLY A 177 21.83 18.94 4.26
N ASN A 178 21.11 19.76 5.02
CA ASN A 178 20.80 19.49 6.43
C ASN A 178 19.42 18.83 6.57
N TYR A 179 19.39 17.50 6.52
CA TYR A 179 18.12 16.74 6.56
C TYR A 179 17.29 17.02 7.81
N LYS A 180 17.93 17.07 9.00
CA LYS A 180 17.23 17.31 10.26
C LYS A 180 16.51 18.66 10.27
N ALA A 181 17.19 19.73 9.84
CA ALA A 181 16.60 21.06 9.79
C ALA A 181 15.50 21.16 8.72
N TRP A 182 15.73 20.54 7.55
CA TRP A 182 14.76 20.56 6.47
C TRP A 182 13.46 19.82 6.84
N VAL A 183 13.55 18.65 7.48
CA VAL A 183 12.37 17.92 7.98
C VAL A 183 11.63 18.75 9.03
N ALA A 184 12.33 19.33 10.00
CA ALA A 184 11.69 20.15 11.02
C ALA A 184 10.92 21.35 10.45
N ALA A 185 11.40 21.91 9.32
CA ALA A 185 10.76 23.06 8.65
C ALA A 185 9.63 22.69 7.68
N ASN A 186 9.61 21.45 7.17
CA ASN A 186 8.70 21.03 6.09
C ASN A 186 7.78 19.87 6.47
N ALA A 187 7.97 19.24 7.62
CA ALA A 187 7.03 18.26 8.15
C ALA A 187 5.70 18.97 8.39
N ARG A 188 4.64 18.53 7.70
CA ARG A 188 3.27 18.93 7.99
C ARG A 188 2.85 18.26 9.31
N GLU A 189 2.07 18.97 10.12
CA GLU A 189 1.38 18.42 11.31
C GLU A 189 0.49 17.23 10.95
#